data_AF-A0A7S2ZEY3-F1
#
_entry.id   AF-A0A7S2ZEY3-F1
#
_cell.length_a   1.000
_cell.length_b   1.000
_cell.length_c   1.000
_cell.angle_alpha   90.00
_cell.angle_beta   90.00
_cell.angle_gamma   90.00
#
_symmetry.space_group_name_H-M   'P 1'
#
loop_
_entity.id
_entity.type
_entity.pdbx_description
1 polymer ?
#
loop_
_entity_poly.entity_id
_entity_poly.type
_entity_poly.pdbx_seq_one_letter_code
_entity_poly.pdbx_strand_id
1 'polypeptide(L)'
;MVVIPAATGEMGIVPSHVPTVAQMIPGMVSVFTGEKVEKYFVSSGYTFIHPDRTDVCAAEAVKLDDVDVEAVKSQLAQCESAMAGASNEKDKAEAQIGVELYSALTSALARK
;
A
#
# COMPACT_ATOMS: atom_id res chain seq x y z
N MET A 1 -8.07 -16.33 -1.20
CA MET A 1 -7.49 -15.68 0.01
C MET A 1 -6.89 -14.37 -0.42
N VAL A 2 -6.97 -13.34 0.40
CA VAL A 2 -6.38 -12.03 0.10
C VAL A 2 -5.57 -11.57 1.31
N VAL A 3 -4.35 -11.12 1.10
CA VAL A 3 -3.53 -10.49 2.15
C VAL A 3 -3.48 -9.00 1.89
N ILE A 4 -3.86 -8.20 2.88
CA ILE A 4 -3.88 -6.74 2.79
C ILE A 4 -2.97 -6.10 3.85
N PRO A 5 -2.39 -4.92 3.57
CA PRO A 5 -1.69 -4.12 4.55
C PRO A 5 -2.70 -3.25 5.32
N ALA A 6 -3.22 -3.76 6.44
CA ALA A 6 -4.08 -2.97 7.32
C ALA A 6 -3.24 -2.03 8.21
N ALA A 7 -3.84 -0.97 8.72
CA ALA A 7 -3.18 -0.04 9.64
C ALA A 7 -2.67 -0.72 10.93
N THR A 8 -3.27 -1.84 11.31
CA THR A 8 -2.86 -2.64 12.48
C THR A 8 -1.84 -3.74 12.15
N GLY A 9 -1.39 -3.85 10.89
CA GLY A 9 -0.49 -4.89 10.40
C GLY A 9 -1.02 -5.65 9.19
N GLU A 10 -0.34 -6.72 8.79
CA GLU A 10 -0.79 -7.57 7.67
C GLU A 10 -1.99 -8.42 8.07
N MET A 11 -3.07 -8.36 7.29
CA MET A 11 -4.30 -9.13 7.53
C MET A 11 -4.56 -10.09 6.38
N GLY A 12 -4.68 -11.39 6.72
CA GLY A 12 -5.04 -12.45 5.79
C GLY A 12 -6.54 -12.77 5.85
N ILE A 13 -7.23 -12.56 4.74
CA ILE A 13 -8.68 -12.74 4.60
C ILE A 13 -8.93 -14.08 3.89
N VAL A 14 -9.66 -14.96 4.58
CA VAL A 14 -10.04 -16.31 4.12
C VAL A 14 -11.55 -16.39 3.87
N PRO A 15 -12.05 -17.45 3.21
CA PRO A 15 -13.50 -17.66 3.08
C PRO A 15 -14.17 -17.69 4.46
N SER A 16 -15.35 -17.06 4.56
CA SER A 16 -16.12 -16.93 5.82
C SER A 16 -15.38 -16.18 6.95
N HIS A 17 -14.54 -15.21 6.59
CA HIS A 17 -13.94 -14.29 7.55
C HIS A 17 -15.01 -13.42 8.25
N VAL A 18 -14.72 -12.97 9.46
CA VAL A 18 -15.61 -12.05 10.21
C VAL A 18 -15.79 -10.75 9.43
N PRO A 19 -17.02 -10.25 9.25
CA PRO A 19 -17.27 -8.97 8.60
C PRO A 19 -16.56 -7.84 9.32
N THR A 20 -15.78 -7.04 8.60
CA THR A 20 -14.89 -6.03 9.18
C THR A 20 -14.59 -4.96 8.16
N VAL A 21 -14.47 -3.71 8.62
CA VAL A 21 -13.96 -2.60 7.83
C VAL A 21 -12.55 -2.30 8.33
N ALA A 22 -11.57 -2.36 7.43
CA ALA A 22 -10.18 -2.11 7.76
C ALA A 22 -9.62 -0.96 6.90
N GLN A 23 -8.96 -0.01 7.55
CA GLN A 23 -8.16 1.00 6.85
C GLN A 23 -6.86 0.36 6.37
N MET A 24 -6.49 0.63 5.12
CA MET A 24 -5.24 0.19 4.53
C MET A 24 -4.20 1.30 4.56
N ILE A 25 -2.96 0.90 4.82
CA ILE A 25 -1.78 1.75 4.67
C ILE A 25 -1.11 1.47 3.32
N PRO A 26 -0.23 2.37 2.82
CA PRO A 26 0.53 2.11 1.61
C PRO A 26 1.28 0.78 1.71
N GLY A 27 1.11 -0.11 0.73
CA GLY A 27 1.70 -1.43 0.83
C GLY A 27 1.27 -2.41 -0.24
N MET A 28 1.65 -3.68 -0.05
CA MET A 28 1.39 -4.76 -1.00
C MET A 28 0.13 -5.54 -0.64
N VAL A 29 -0.78 -5.67 -1.59
CA VAL A 29 -1.93 -6.58 -1.56
C VAL A 29 -1.61 -7.82 -2.39
N SER A 30 -1.78 -9.00 -1.80
CA SER A 30 -1.59 -10.27 -2.50
C SER A 30 -2.91 -11.03 -2.63
N VAL A 31 -3.31 -11.30 -3.87
CA VAL A 31 -4.54 -12.02 -4.21
C VAL A 31 -4.18 -13.44 -4.62
N PHE A 32 -4.67 -14.41 -3.86
CA PHE A 32 -4.42 -15.84 -4.09
C PHE A 32 -5.64 -16.46 -4.78
N THR A 33 -5.43 -16.93 -6.02
CA THR A 33 -6.41 -17.65 -6.84
C THR A 33 -5.89 -19.05 -7.15
N GLY A 34 -6.18 -20.00 -6.27
CA GLY A 34 -5.59 -21.35 -6.34
C GLY A 34 -4.08 -21.29 -6.13
N GLU A 35 -3.31 -21.74 -7.12
CA GLU A 35 -1.84 -21.69 -7.13
C GLU A 35 -1.27 -20.34 -7.61
N LYS A 36 -2.10 -19.48 -8.22
CA LYS A 36 -1.65 -18.19 -8.76
C LYS A 36 -1.69 -17.12 -7.67
N VAL A 37 -0.60 -16.38 -7.52
CA VAL A 37 -0.50 -15.20 -6.66
C VAL A 37 -0.32 -13.95 -7.50
N GLU A 38 -1.28 -13.03 -7.41
CA GLU A 38 -1.17 -11.71 -8.04
C GLU A 38 -0.87 -10.66 -6.97
N LYS A 39 0.19 -9.88 -7.18
CA LYS A 39 0.66 -8.85 -6.23
C LYS A 39 0.37 -7.46 -6.81
N TYR A 40 -0.30 -6.64 -6.01
CA TYR A 40 -0.63 -5.25 -6.32
C TYR A 40 -0.03 -4.35 -5.24
N PHE A 41 0.52 -3.21 -5.61
CA PHE A 41 0.81 -2.14 -4.68
C PHE A 41 -0.42 -1.21 -4.60
N VAL A 42 -0.82 -0.85 -3.38
CA VAL A 42 -1.92 0.08 -3.13
C VAL A 42 -1.38 1.31 -2.39
N SER A 43 -1.84 2.50 -2.79
CA SER A 43 -1.40 3.76 -2.18
C SER A 43 -2.06 4.01 -0.83
N SER A 44 -3.38 3.87 -0.75
CA SER A 44 -4.18 3.93 0.48
C SER A 44 -5.60 3.47 0.18
N GLY A 45 -6.39 3.18 1.22
CA GLY A 45 -7.80 2.85 1.01
C GLY A 45 -8.48 2.16 2.19
N TYR A 46 -9.60 1.51 1.88
CA TYR A 46 -10.37 0.71 2.82
C TYR A 46 -10.68 -0.66 2.22
N THR A 47 -10.68 -1.68 3.07
CA THR A 47 -11.20 -2.99 2.73
C THR A 47 -12.47 -3.26 3.52
N PHE A 48 -13.52 -3.65 2.81
CA PHE A 48 -14.81 -4.05 3.36
C PHE A 48 -14.94 -5.56 3.23
N ILE A 49 -14.91 -6.25 4.36
CA ILE A 49 -15.11 -7.69 4.44
C ILE A 49 -16.59 -7.93 4.74
N HIS A 50 -17.28 -8.54 3.79
CA HIS A 50 -18.66 -8.99 3.90
C HIS A 50 -18.70 -10.49 4.23
N PRO A 51 -19.86 -11.02 4.67
CA PRO A 51 -20.00 -12.47 4.91
C PRO A 51 -19.73 -13.34 3.67
N ASP A 52 -20.04 -12.81 2.48
CA ASP A 52 -20.00 -13.51 1.19
C ASP A 52 -18.90 -13.02 0.25
N ARG A 53 -18.40 -11.79 0.44
CA ARG A 53 -17.39 -11.18 -0.44
C ARG A 53 -16.43 -10.24 0.29
N THR A 54 -15.42 -9.73 -0.41
CA THR A 54 -14.50 -8.72 0.10
C THR A 54 -14.26 -7.68 -0.97
N ASP A 55 -14.52 -6.42 -0.63
CA ASP A 55 -14.37 -5.27 -1.51
C ASP A 55 -13.13 -4.48 -1.08
N VAL A 56 -12.11 -4.44 -1.93
CA VAL A 56 -10.86 -3.68 -1.70
C VAL A 56 -10.94 -2.37 -2.47
N CYS A 57 -11.12 -1.26 -1.76
CA CYS A 57 -11.27 0.07 -2.33
C CYS A 57 -9.99 0.87 -2.09
N ALA A 58 -9.17 1.05 -3.11
CA ALA A 58 -7.96 1.87 -3.06
C ALA A 58 -8.06 3.06 -4.02
N ALA A 59 -7.41 4.17 -3.67
CA ALA A 59 -7.34 5.34 -4.56
C ALA A 59 -6.56 5.02 -5.84
N GLU A 60 -5.42 4.33 -5.68
CA GLU A 60 -4.61 3.81 -6.78
C GLU A 60 -4.14 2.40 -6.45
N ALA A 61 -4.14 1.52 -7.45
CA ALA A 61 -3.63 0.17 -7.37
C ALA A 61 -2.85 -0.15 -8.64
N VAL A 62 -1.57 -0.51 -8.48
CA VAL A 62 -0.64 -0.76 -9.59
C VAL A 62 -0.03 -2.15 -9.42
N LYS A 63 0.18 -2.88 -10.52
CA LYS A 63 0.91 -4.15 -10.45
C LYS A 63 2.39 -3.88 -10.19
N LEU A 64 3.03 -4.71 -9.36
CA LEU A 64 4.46 -4.57 -9.07
C LEU A 64 5.37 -4.77 -10.31
N ASP A 65 4.83 -5.30 -11.40
CA ASP A 65 5.55 -5.44 -12.67
C ASP A 65 5.63 -4.16 -13.48
N ASP A 66 4.70 -3.23 -13.26
CA ASP A 66 4.59 -1.99 -14.03
C ASP A 66 5.34 -0.81 -13.36
N VAL A 67 5.99 -1.04 -12.21
CA VAL A 67 6.65 0.00 -11.41
C VAL A 67 8.14 0.07 -11.72
N ASP A 68 8.62 1.26 -12.09
CA ASP A 68 10.04 1.54 -12.30
C ASP A 68 10.77 1.83 -10.98
N VAL A 69 11.72 0.96 -10.64
CA VAL A 69 12.50 1.04 -9.40
C VAL A 69 13.38 2.30 -9.34
N GLU A 70 13.90 2.77 -10.47
CA GLU A 70 14.77 3.96 -10.48
C GLU A 70 13.98 5.24 -10.24
N ALA A 71 12.81 5.35 -10.87
CA ALA A 71 11.87 6.45 -10.64
C ALA A 71 11.44 6.55 -9.18
N VAL A 72 11.14 5.40 -8.55
CA VAL A 72 10.73 5.33 -7.13
C VAL A 72 11.85 5.81 -6.21
N LYS A 73 13.10 5.40 -6.45
CA LYS A 73 14.24 5.87 -5.64
C LYS A 73 14.49 7.36 -5.80
N SER A 74 14.38 7.88 -7.02
CA SER A 74 14.52 9.31 -7.27
C SER A 74 13.44 10.12 -6.54
N GLN A 75 12.18 9.66 -6.61
CA GLN A 75 11.06 10.29 -5.91
C GLN A 75 11.21 10.24 -4.39
N LEU A 76 11.66 9.11 -3.84
CA LEU A 76 11.93 8.97 -2.41
C LEU A 76 12.95 10.03 -1.94
N ALA A 77 14.08 10.17 -2.64
CA ALA A 77 15.10 11.15 -2.30
C ALA A 77 14.60 12.60 -2.40
N GLN A 78 13.72 12.89 -3.36
CA GLN A 78 13.06 14.19 -3.49
C GLN A 78 12.14 14.48 -2.31
N CYS A 79 11.31 13.51 -1.90
CA CYS A 79 10.41 13.66 -0.74
C CYS A 79 11.19 13.81 0.57
N GLU A 80 12.29 13.07 0.76
CA GLU A 80 13.15 13.23 1.93
C GLU A 80 13.82 14.61 1.98
N SER A 81 14.29 15.11 0.83
CA SER A 81 14.87 16.45 0.71
C SER A 81 13.82 17.54 0.98
N ALA A 82 12.60 17.37 0.47
CA ALA A 82 11.48 18.28 0.71
C ALA A 82 11.09 18.30 2.19
N MET A 83 11.09 17.13 2.86
CA MET A 83 10.81 17.03 4.29
C MET A 83 11.87 17.75 5.14
N ALA A 84 13.14 17.67 4.75
CA ALA A 84 14.25 18.35 5.43
C ALA A 84 14.22 19.88 5.21
N GLY A 85 13.76 20.33 4.04
CA GLY A 85 13.67 21.75 3.68
C GLY A 85 12.35 22.44 4.06
N ALA A 86 11.37 21.69 4.58
CA ALA A 86 10.03 22.23 4.88
C ALA A 86 10.04 23.11 6.14
N SER A 87 9.65 24.38 5.97
CA SER A 87 9.53 25.36 7.06
C SER A 87 8.15 25.38 7.70
N ASN A 88 7.12 24.93 6.97
CA ASN A 88 5.72 24.97 7.39
C ASN A 88 5.23 23.57 7.79
N GLU A 89 4.35 23.48 8.79
CA GLU A 89 3.78 22.20 9.23
C GLU A 89 3.01 21.48 8.12
N LYS A 90 2.33 22.24 7.25
CA LYS A 90 1.58 21.70 6.11
C LYS A 90 2.53 21.02 5.10
N ASP A 91 3.58 21.72 4.67
CA ASP A 91 4.53 21.21 3.68
C ASP A 91 5.30 20.00 4.24
N LYS A 92 5.57 20.01 5.55
CA LYS A 92 6.19 18.89 6.25
C LYS A 92 5.26 17.67 6.28
N ALA A 93 3.96 17.86 6.51
CA ALA A 93 2.98 16.77 6.48
C ALA A 93 2.84 16.15 5.08
N GLU A 94 2.80 16.98 4.03
CA GLU A 94 2.76 16.51 2.64
C GLU A 94 4.03 15.72 2.27
N ALA A 95 5.21 16.22 2.65
CA ALA A 95 6.46 15.52 2.41
C ALA A 95 6.54 14.19 3.20
N GLN A 96 6.04 14.17 4.44
CA GLN A 96 5.98 12.95 5.26
C GLN A 96 5.12 11.86 4.62
N ILE A 97 3.96 12.23 4.05
CA ILE A 97 3.08 11.28 3.34
C ILE A 97 3.82 10.70 2.12
N GLY A 98 4.53 11.54 1.37
CA GLY A 98 5.35 11.10 0.23
C GLY A 98 6.44 10.12 0.64
N VAL A 99 7.19 10.42 1.71
CA VAL A 99 8.23 9.53 2.24
C VAL A 99 7.64 8.18 2.65
N GLU A 100 6.50 8.18 3.35
CA GLU A 100 5.84 6.94 3.79
C GLU A 100 5.42 6.07 2.60
N LEU A 101 4.81 6.67 1.56
CA LEU A 101 4.40 5.97 0.35
C LEU A 101 5.59 5.38 -0.41
N TYR A 102 6.61 6.17 -0.72
CA TYR A 102 7.76 5.70 -1.51
C TYR A 102 8.66 4.73 -0.73
N SER A 103 8.74 4.86 0.59
CA SER A 103 9.41 3.89 1.47
C SER A 103 8.69 2.54 1.44
N ALA A 104 7.36 2.55 1.54
CA ALA A 104 6.54 1.35 1.43
C ALA A 104 6.66 0.69 0.04
N LEU A 105 6.67 1.50 -1.02
CA LEU A 105 6.84 1.02 -2.40
C LEU A 105 8.22 0.38 -2.62
N THR A 106 9.28 0.99 -2.09
CA THR A 106 10.65 0.43 -2.14
C THR A 106 10.71 -0.91 -1.40
N SER A 107 10.07 -0.98 -0.23
CA SER A 107 9.98 -2.22 0.56
C SER A 107 9.18 -3.32 -0.15
N ALA A 108 8.11 -2.95 -0.85
CA ALA A 108 7.30 -3.87 -1.63
C ALA A 108 8.07 -4.41 -2.85
N LEU A 109 8.83 -3.57 -3.54
CA LEU A 109 9.68 -3.96 -4.66
C LEU A 109 10.81 -4.90 -4.24
N ALA A 110 11.37 -4.73 -3.03
CA ALA A 110 12.37 -5.65 -2.48
C ALA A 110 11.81 -7.05 -2.15
N ARG A 111 10.49 -7.17 -1.95
CA ARG A 111 9.76 -8.42 -1.64
C ARG A 111 9.08 -9.03 -2.88
N LYS A 112 9.39 -8.53 -4.07
CA LYS A 112 8.88 -9.02 -5.34
C LYS A 112 9.26 -10.49 -5.54
#